data_AF-A0A392TDZ1-F1
#
_entry.id   AF-A0A392TDZ1-F1
#
_cell.length_a   1.000
_cell.length_b   1.000
_cell.length_c   1.000
_cell.angle_alpha   90.00
_cell.angle_beta   90.00
_cell.angle_gamma   90.00
#
_symmetry.space_group_name_H-M   'P 1'
#
loop_
_entity.id
_entity.type
_entity.pdbx_description
1 polymer ?
#
loop_
_entity_poly.entity_id
_entity_poly.type
_entity_poly.pdbx_seq_one_letter_code
_entity_poly.pdbx_strand_id
1 'polypeptide(L)' 'MSSVNSSLCKRLWGGDNVAWSCNPSLGRSGGLLLLWDKDKGRLIESFQGQGFL' A
#
# COMPACT_ATOMS: atom_id res chain seq x y z
N MET A 1 -17.02 -6.73 -3.80
CA MET A 1 -15.73 -6.09 -3.45
C MET A 1 -14.71 -7.20 -3.33
N SER A 2 -13.70 -7.22 -4.19
CA SER A 2 -12.64 -8.24 -4.16
C SER A 2 -11.80 -8.03 -2.89
N SER A 3 -11.91 -8.96 -1.93
CA SER A 3 -11.07 -8.98 -0.74
C SER A 3 -9.63 -9.31 -1.17
N VAL A 4 -8.71 -8.37 -0.99
CA VAL A 4 -7.30 -8.59 -1.27
C VAL A 4 -6.72 -9.41 -0.13
N ASN A 5 -6.15 -10.58 -0.44
CA ASN A 5 -5.55 -11.45 0.56
C ASN A 5 -4.25 -10.82 1.09
N SER A 6 -4.31 -10.32 2.33
CA SER A 6 -3.17 -9.66 2.99
C SER A 6 -1.92 -10.54 3.05
N SER A 7 -2.08 -11.85 3.27
CA SER A 7 -0.96 -12.80 3.33
C SER A 7 -0.28 -12.98 1.98
N LEU A 8 -1.03 -12.94 0.88
CA LEU A 8 -0.48 -12.97 -0.48
C LEU A 8 0.31 -11.68 -0.78
N CYS A 9 -0.26 -10.51 -0.46
CA CYS A 9 0.42 -9.22 -0.66
C CYS A 9 1.73 -9.11 0.11
N LYS A 10 1.75 -9.54 1.38
CA LYS A 10 2.98 -9.60 2.18
C LYS A 10 4.05 -10.43 1.48
N ARG A 11 3.70 -11.64 1.02
CA ARG A 11 4.64 -12.52 0.30
C ARG A 11 5.16 -11.90 -1.00
N LEU A 12 4.31 -11.22 -1.76
CA LEU A 12 4.70 -10.57 -3.02
C LEU A 12 5.66 -9.39 -2.79
N TRP A 13 5.51 -8.66 -1.68
CA TRP A 13 6.25 -7.41 -1.45
C TRP A 13 7.49 -7.54 -0.55
N GLY A 14 7.89 -8.75 -0.17
CA GLY A 14 9.11 -8.97 0.64
C GLY A 14 8.91 -9.82 1.90
N GLY A 15 7.76 -10.49 2.02
CA GLY A 15 7.46 -11.41 3.12
C GLY A 15 6.86 -10.73 4.33
N ASP A 16 6.96 -11.38 5.49
CA ASP A 16 6.32 -10.93 6.72
C ASP A 16 6.93 -9.66 7.31
N ASN A 17 8.06 -9.18 6.80
CA ASN A 17 8.72 -7.96 7.28
C ASN A 17 8.21 -6.67 6.63
N VAL A 18 7.29 -6.78 5.69
CA VAL A 18 6.71 -5.63 4.99
C VAL A 18 5.30 -5.39 5.48
N ALA A 19 5.07 -4.19 6.01
CA ALA A 19 3.76 -3.68 6.31
C ALA A 19 3.34 -2.68 5.22
N TRP A 20 2.03 -2.57 5.01
CA TRP A 20 1.47 -1.74 3.97
C TRP A 20 0.12 -1.15 4.38
N SER A 21 -0.23 -0.02 3.77
CA SER A 21 -1.54 0.61 3.90
C SER A 21 -1.97 1.15 2.54
N CYS A 22 -3.24 0.97 2.22
CA CYS A 22 -3.84 1.60 1.06
C CYS A 22 -5.00 2.50 1.47
N ASN A 23 -5.07 3.67 0.86
CA ASN A 23 -6.24 4.53 0.90
C ASN A 23 -6.75 4.66 -0.54
N PRO A 24 -7.83 3.94 -0.91
CA PRO A 24 -8.34 3.98 -2.27
C PRO A 24 -8.81 5.39 -2.64
N SER A 25 -8.79 5.71 -3.93
CA SER A 25 -9.36 6.94 -4.44
C SER A 25 -10.85 7.04 -4.10
N LEU A 26 -11.28 8.20 -3.60
CA LEU A 26 -12.69 8.54 -3.41
C LEU A 26 -13.06 9.65 -4.41
N GLY A 27 -13.81 9.27 -5.44
CA GLY A 27 -14.21 10.18 -6.52
C GLY A 27 -13.02 10.54 -7.42
N ARG A 28 -12.70 11.85 -7.47
CA ARG A 28 -11.60 12.42 -8.26
C ARG A 28 -10.26 12.47 -7.54
N SER A 29 -10.21 12.05 -6.27
CA SER A 29 -8.96 12.04 -5.52
C SER A 29 -8.02 10.94 -6.00
N GLY A 30 -6.72 11.24 -5.96
CA GLY A 30 -5.69 10.22 -6.12
C GLY A 30 -5.71 9.24 -4.95
N GLY A 31 -5.56 7.95 -5.22
CA GLY A 31 -5.36 6.93 -4.19
C GLY A 31 -3.93 6.93 -3.65
N LEU A 32 -3.73 6.33 -2.48
CA LEU A 32 -2.43 6.19 -1.83
C LEU A 32 -2.13 4.72 -1.54
N LEU A 33 -0.87 4.34 -1.76
CA LEU A 33 -0.31 3.06 -1.35
C LEU A 33 1.06 3.30 -0.69
N LEU A 34 1.22 2.81 0.54
CA LEU A 34 2.43 2.96 1.33
C LEU A 34 2.94 1.58 1.73
N LEU A 35 4.25 1.35 1.59
CA LEU A 35 4.94 0.14 2.03
C LEU A 35 6.12 0.53 2.93
N TRP A 36 6.29 -0.17 4.05
CA TRP A 36 7.39 0.08 4.98
C TRP A 36 7.91 -1.20 5.62
N ASP A 37 9.18 -1.17 6.01
CA ASP A 37 9.81 -2.19 6.84
C ASP A 37 9.28 -2.01 8.26
N LYS A 38 8.58 -3.03 8.78
CA LYS A 38 7.93 -2.95 10.08
C LYS A 38 8.92 -2.93 11.24
N ASP A 39 10.07 -3.59 11.07
CA ASP A 39 11.09 -3.74 12.12
C ASP A 39 11.96 -2.48 12.20
N LYS A 40 12.18 -1.81 11.07
CA LYS A 40 13.02 -0.61 10.97
C LYS A 40 12.23 0.69 10.95
N GLY A 41 10.91 0.62 10.81
CA GLY A 41 10.04 1.79 10.61
C GLY A 41 10.41 2.61 9.36
N ARG A 42 11.07 1.98 8.38
CA ARG A 42 11.62 2.67 7.21
C ARG A 42 10.67 2.53 6.04
N LEU A 43 10.30 3.64 5.41
CA LEU A 43 9.55 3.63 4.16
C LEU A 43 10.35 2.88 3.08
N ILE A 44 9.72 1.88 2.49
CA ILE A 44 10.27 1.12 1.37
C ILE A 44 9.82 1.78 0.07
N GLU A 45 8.53 2.04 -0.06
CA GLU A 45 7.93 2.59 -1.27
C GLU A 45 6.67 3.40 -0.95
N SER A 46 6.42 4.44 -1.75
CA SER A 46 5.17 5.20 -1.69
C SER A 46 4.68 5.52 -3.09
N PHE A 47 3.43 5.18 -3.36
CA PHE A 47 2.75 5.56 -4.58
C PHE A 47 1.53 6.42 -4.26
N GLN A 48 1.40 7.53 -4.97
CA GLN A 48 0.24 8.39 -4.95
C GLN A 48 -0.29 8.53 -6.37
N GLY A 49 -1.52 8.05 -6.59
CA GLY A 49 -2.23 8.31 -7.83
C GLY A 49 -2.47 9.81 -8.00
N GLN A 50 -2.46 10.31 -9.23
CA GLN A 50 -2.88 11.68 -9.48
C GLN A 50 -4.40 11.77 -9.44
N GLY A 51 -4.91 12.70 -8.64
CA GLY A 51 -6.31 13.13 -8.73
C GLY A 51 -6.45 14.19 -9.82
N PHE A 52 -7.57 14.17 -10.54
CA PHE A 52 -7.87 15.16 -11.58
C PHE A 52 -9.06 15.99 -11.11
N LEU A 53 -8.90 17.33 -11.05
CA LEU A 53 -9.98 18.26 -10.70
C LEU A 53 -10.98 18.42 -11.85
#